data_AF-A0A7W1Z227-F1
#
_entry.id   AF-A0A7W1Z227-F1
#
_cell.length_a   1.000
_cell.length_b   1.000
_cell.length_c   1.000
_cell.angle_alpha   90.00
_cell.angle_beta   90.00
_cell.angle_gamma   90.00
#
_symmetry.space_group_name_H-M   'P 1'
#
loop_
_entity.id
_entity.type
_entity.pdbx_description
1 polymer ?
#
loop_
_entity_poly.entity_id
_entity_poly.type
_entity_poly.pdbx_seq_one_letter_code
_entity_poly.pdbx_strand_id
1 'polypeptide(L)'
;AVLTSGGCAAIDAGHEAVLVEQPFFFGHGGVDPVPSKTGRVIVAPTTKVIAVDIRPIQYSEHFDIISAENAPVYREVDLPLAATEHHIVMAQELLTHNKPKKAEATLEDAEARVEFISLRMDVHPIRPARQSLWQGIEAYAAGNSDAVKIDLNQAGVWLTRAVQTRHEGVKAEATALAEELRTMAGGARQKGAVVATALQGLWRKTTALTERETAVAVVRWQNFRKQPTTDALFDNRTKIKVDLTDANFHLTYAEIFEFTTHEPNKAQMALEKAQMHLSTAEKLANGRVKVKLEALEQESALIHRALMKEGQSDMSRYIKLKKDVHQILQELSW
;
A
#
# COMPACT_ATOMS: atom_id res chain seq x y z
N ALA A 1 -10.07 41.59 -45.97
CA ALA A 1 -9.56 40.28 -46.40
C ALA A 1 -9.17 39.49 -45.15
N VAL A 2 -10.02 38.57 -44.70
CA VAL A 2 -9.70 37.71 -43.54
C VAL A 2 -8.89 36.55 -44.10
N LEU A 3 -7.59 36.51 -43.79
CA LEU A 3 -6.69 35.41 -44.12
C LEU A 3 -7.08 34.18 -43.29
N THR A 4 -7.87 33.28 -43.85
CA THR A 4 -8.07 31.93 -43.30
C THR A 4 -6.87 31.06 -43.68
N SER A 5 -5.75 31.22 -42.98
CA SER A 5 -4.63 30.29 -43.06
C SER A 5 -4.81 29.18 -42.01
N GLY A 6 -5.76 28.26 -42.24
CA GLY A 6 -5.87 27.05 -41.44
C GLY A 6 -4.80 26.03 -41.85
N GLY A 7 -4.09 25.46 -40.87
CA GLY A 7 -3.23 24.29 -41.07
C GLY A 7 -4.09 23.01 -41.09
N CYS A 8 -3.63 21.96 -41.77
CA CYS A 8 -4.27 20.65 -41.71
C CYS A 8 -3.28 19.65 -41.12
N ALA A 9 -3.67 19.01 -40.03
CA ALA A 9 -2.89 17.94 -39.40
C ALA A 9 -3.57 16.59 -39.67
N ALA A 10 -2.78 15.64 -40.19
CA ALA A 10 -3.20 14.26 -40.34
C ALA A 10 -2.73 13.45 -39.12
N ILE A 11 -3.67 12.74 -38.49
CA ILE A 11 -3.42 11.88 -37.33
C ILE A 11 -3.58 10.44 -37.81
N ASP A 12 -2.49 9.69 -37.74
CA ASP A 12 -2.42 8.31 -38.23
C ASP A 12 -3.24 7.35 -37.36
N ALA A 13 -3.65 6.23 -37.97
CA ALA A 13 -4.38 5.18 -37.26
C ALA A 13 -3.55 4.59 -36.12
N GLY A 14 -4.18 4.42 -34.96
CA GLY A 14 -3.50 3.97 -33.74
C GLY A 14 -2.75 5.08 -32.99
N HIS A 15 -2.90 6.34 -33.40
CA HIS A 15 -2.39 7.50 -32.68
C HIS A 15 -3.54 8.46 -32.31
N GLU A 16 -3.42 9.11 -31.16
CA GLU A 16 -4.22 10.27 -30.78
C GLU A 16 -3.33 11.51 -30.75
N ALA A 17 -3.87 12.68 -31.11
CA ALA A 17 -3.09 13.90 -31.15
C ALA A 17 -3.51 14.89 -30.07
N VAL A 18 -2.54 15.38 -29.33
CA VAL A 18 -2.70 16.53 -28.44
C VAL A 18 -2.34 17.78 -29.22
N LEU A 19 -3.30 18.70 -29.30
CA LEU A 19 -3.15 19.98 -30.00
C LEU A 19 -2.73 21.04 -29.00
N VAL A 20 -1.57 21.65 -29.24
CA VAL A 20 -1.02 22.72 -28.39
C VAL A 20 -0.99 24.01 -29.20
N GLU A 21 -1.91 24.90 -28.91
CA GLU A 21 -2.02 26.20 -29.56
C GLU A 21 -0.97 27.17 -29.01
N GLN A 22 -0.14 27.72 -29.90
CA GLN A 22 0.89 28.70 -29.53
C GLN A 22 0.44 30.13 -29.84
N PRO A 23 0.73 31.12 -28.96
CA PRO A 23 0.38 32.52 -29.19
C PRO A 23 1.30 33.12 -30.27
N PHE A 24 0.74 33.92 -31.19
CA PHE A 24 1.48 34.44 -32.35
C PHE A 24 2.24 35.75 -32.06
N PHE A 25 1.76 36.59 -31.14
CA PHE A 25 2.47 37.83 -30.74
C PHE A 25 2.37 38.15 -29.23
N PHE A 26 1.21 37.96 -28.58
CA PHE A 26 1.03 38.08 -27.12
C PHE A 26 -0.13 37.19 -26.63
N GLY A 27 -0.04 36.65 -25.41
CA GLY A 27 -1.05 35.76 -24.79
C GLY A 27 -0.46 34.48 -24.19
N HIS A 28 -1.30 33.65 -23.56
CA HIS A 28 -0.94 32.30 -23.11
C HIS A 28 -1.44 31.28 -24.12
N GLY A 29 -0.57 30.34 -24.52
CA GLY A 29 -0.97 29.19 -25.33
C GLY A 29 -1.88 28.26 -24.55
N GLY A 30 -2.63 27.43 -25.26
CA GLY A 30 -3.59 26.48 -24.69
C GLY A 30 -3.32 25.06 -25.17
N VAL A 31 -3.60 24.08 -24.32
CA VAL A 31 -3.69 22.68 -24.74
C VAL A 31 -5.17 22.36 -24.87
N ASP A 32 -5.56 21.79 -26.01
CA ASP A 32 -6.94 21.38 -26.21
C ASP A 32 -7.28 20.27 -25.20
N PRO A 33 -8.34 20.43 -24.39
CA PRO A 33 -8.62 19.51 -23.28
C PRO A 33 -9.09 18.14 -23.74
N VAL A 34 -9.43 17.99 -25.02
CA VAL A 34 -9.88 16.73 -25.63
C VAL A 34 -8.90 16.35 -26.73
N PRO A 35 -8.23 15.18 -26.63
CA PRO A 35 -7.32 14.72 -27.68
C PRO A 35 -8.09 14.44 -28.97
N SER A 36 -7.50 14.83 -30.10
CA SER A 36 -8.05 14.60 -31.42
C SER A 36 -7.80 13.16 -31.85
N LYS A 37 -8.86 12.48 -32.28
CA LYS A 37 -8.81 11.08 -32.76
C LYS A 37 -8.27 11.00 -34.18
N THR A 38 -7.93 9.79 -34.62
CA THR A 38 -7.48 9.46 -35.98
C THR A 38 -8.34 10.16 -37.05
N GLY A 39 -7.69 10.84 -37.98
CA GLY A 39 -8.36 11.62 -39.02
C GLY A 39 -7.59 12.90 -39.36
N ARG A 40 -8.21 13.76 -40.17
CA ARG A 40 -7.67 15.09 -40.49
C ARG A 40 -8.40 16.15 -39.70
N VAL A 41 -7.65 16.98 -38.98
CA VAL A 41 -8.18 18.10 -38.19
C VAL A 41 -7.63 19.40 -38.75
N ILE A 42 -8.51 20.38 -38.91
CA ILE A 42 -8.13 21.75 -39.28
C ILE A 42 -7.70 22.45 -37.99
N VAL A 43 -6.47 22.96 -37.97
CA VAL A 43 -5.86 23.58 -36.80
C VAL A 43 -5.38 24.99 -37.13
N ALA A 44 -5.21 25.82 -36.11
CA ALA A 44 -4.55 27.10 -36.30
C ALA A 44 -3.10 26.87 -36.78
N PRO A 45 -2.52 27.77 -37.60
CA PRO A 45 -1.19 27.57 -38.16
C PRO A 45 -0.08 27.59 -37.10
N THR A 46 -0.38 28.07 -35.89
CA THR A 46 0.52 28.06 -34.73
C THR A 46 0.31 26.84 -33.82
N THR A 47 -0.60 25.93 -34.17
CA THR A 47 -0.88 24.74 -33.36
C THR A 47 0.20 23.68 -33.60
N LYS A 48 0.86 23.27 -32.53
CA LYS A 48 1.78 22.13 -32.53
C LYS A 48 0.99 20.85 -32.26
N VAL A 49 1.15 19.86 -33.13
CA VAL A 49 0.48 18.56 -33.01
C VAL A 49 1.46 17.56 -32.42
N ILE A 50 1.10 16.96 -31.29
CA ILE A 50 1.88 15.91 -30.64
C ILE A 50 1.11 14.60 -30.80
N ALA A 51 1.62 13.70 -31.64
CA ALA A 51 1.03 12.39 -31.84
C ALA A 51 1.49 11.43 -30.73
N VAL A 52 0.53 10.82 -30.04
CA VAL A 52 0.72 9.82 -29.00
C VAL A 52 0.26 8.47 -29.56
N ASP A 53 1.17 7.49 -29.57
CA ASP A 53 0.86 6.13 -29.99
C ASP A 53 0.00 5.45 -28.91
N ILE A 54 -1.20 5.02 -29.29
CA ILE A 54 -2.14 4.31 -28.41
C ILE A 54 -2.26 2.83 -28.76
N ARG A 55 -1.41 2.33 -29.67
CA ARG A 55 -1.44 0.91 -30.03
C ARG A 55 -1.06 0.06 -28.82
N PRO A 56 -1.83 -1.01 -28.53
CA PRO A 56 -1.49 -1.92 -27.44
C PRO A 56 -0.16 -2.61 -27.74
N ILE A 57 0.87 -2.23 -27.00
CA ILE A 57 2.15 -2.94 -26.97
C ILE A 57 1.95 -4.23 -26.20
N GLN A 58 2.05 -5.37 -26.91
CA GLN A 58 1.98 -6.68 -26.29
C GLN A 58 3.39 -7.07 -25.84
N TYR A 59 3.66 -6.97 -24.54
CA TYR A 59 4.87 -7.49 -23.94
C TYR A 59 4.78 -9.02 -23.93
N SER A 60 5.58 -9.70 -24.75
CA SER A 60 5.76 -11.15 -24.65
C SER A 60 6.77 -11.44 -23.55
N GLU A 61 6.32 -11.38 -22.30
CA GLU A 61 7.10 -11.87 -21.16
C GLU A 61 7.01 -13.40 -21.13
N HIS A 62 8.16 -14.06 -21.22
CA HIS A 62 8.28 -15.50 -21.02
C HIS A 62 8.35 -15.74 -19.51
N PHE A 63 7.19 -15.93 -18.88
CA PHE A 63 7.04 -16.18 -17.45
C PHE A 63 7.36 -17.62 -17.10
N ASP A 64 8.65 -17.96 -17.09
CA ASP A 64 9.13 -19.16 -16.42
C ASP A 64 9.95 -18.73 -15.21
N ILE A 65 9.26 -18.65 -14.07
CA ILE A 65 9.64 -18.76 -12.64
C ILE A 65 8.69 -17.81 -11.89
N ILE A 66 7.45 -18.23 -11.69
CA ILE A 66 6.45 -17.95 -10.63
C ILE A 66 5.09 -18.36 -11.24
N SER A 67 4.85 -19.67 -11.27
CA SER A 67 3.53 -20.27 -11.41
C SER A 67 3.48 -21.31 -10.29
N ALA A 68 2.63 -21.21 -9.27
CA ALA A 68 1.21 -20.89 -9.33
C ALA A 68 0.74 -20.01 -8.16
N GLU A 69 -0.31 -19.25 -8.43
CA GLU A 69 -1.25 -18.57 -7.51
C GLU A 69 -1.01 -17.14 -7.00
N ASN A 70 0.17 -16.53 -7.09
CA ASN A 70 0.30 -15.10 -6.74
C ASN A 70 1.36 -14.40 -7.59
N ALA A 71 1.03 -14.08 -8.83
CA ALA A 71 1.76 -13.03 -9.56
C ALA A 71 1.27 -11.67 -9.03
N PRO A 72 2.12 -10.81 -8.44
CA PRO A 72 1.72 -9.44 -8.15
C PRO A 72 1.73 -8.71 -9.49
N VAL A 73 0.58 -8.72 -10.17
CA VAL A 73 0.30 -7.70 -11.17
C VAL A 73 0.36 -6.37 -10.42
N TYR A 74 1.35 -5.57 -10.80
CA TYR A 74 1.63 -4.22 -10.37
C TYR A 74 0.36 -3.40 -10.05
N ARG A 75 -0.09 -3.47 -8.79
CA ARG A 75 -1.13 -2.60 -8.19
C ARG A 75 -0.64 -1.92 -6.91
N GLU A 76 0.59 -2.19 -6.47
CA GLU A 76 1.08 -1.85 -5.14
C GLU A 76 1.84 -0.52 -5.03
N VAL A 77 2.02 0.26 -6.10
CA VAL A 77 2.47 1.67 -5.95
C VAL A 77 1.38 2.54 -5.29
N ASP A 78 0.15 2.05 -5.30
CA ASP A 78 -1.08 2.70 -4.89
C ASP A 78 -1.70 2.08 -3.63
N LEU A 79 -0.90 1.54 -2.68
CA LEU A 79 -1.41 0.88 -1.46
C LEU A 79 -2.60 1.60 -0.76
N PRO A 80 -2.58 2.94 -0.58
CA PRO A 80 -3.73 3.62 -0.01
C PRO A 80 -4.86 3.85 -1.02
N LEU A 81 -4.58 3.91 -2.33
CA LEU A 81 -5.58 3.96 -3.41
C LEU A 81 -6.33 2.61 -3.56
N ALA A 82 -5.65 1.46 -3.41
CA ALA A 82 -6.30 0.15 -3.37
C ALA A 82 -7.22 0.01 -2.14
N ALA A 83 -6.77 0.50 -0.98
CA ALA A 83 -7.62 0.60 0.20
C ALA A 83 -8.79 1.56 -0.03
N THR A 84 -8.58 2.70 -0.69
CA THR A 84 -9.65 3.65 -1.07
C THR A 84 -10.66 3.00 -2.02
N GLU A 85 -10.20 2.26 -3.03
CA GLU A 85 -11.06 1.53 -3.98
C GLU A 85 -11.99 0.56 -3.24
N HIS A 86 -11.45 -0.20 -2.27
CA HIS A 86 -12.27 -1.07 -1.43
C HIS A 86 -13.36 -0.30 -0.67
N HIS A 87 -13.08 0.91 -0.17
CA HIS A 87 -14.09 1.74 0.49
C HIS A 87 -15.14 2.24 -0.52
N ILE A 88 -14.75 2.60 -1.74
CA ILE A 88 -15.70 2.98 -2.81
C ILE A 88 -16.64 1.82 -3.14
N VAL A 89 -16.11 0.62 -3.34
CA VAL A 89 -16.90 -0.60 -3.62
C VAL A 89 -17.85 -0.91 -2.45
N MET A 90 -17.36 -0.83 -1.21
CA MET A 90 -18.19 -1.06 -0.03
C MET A 90 -19.29 0.00 0.12
N ALA A 91 -19.01 1.27 -0.20
CA ALA A 91 -20.02 2.32 -0.20
C ALA A 91 -21.10 2.05 -1.26
N GLN A 92 -20.72 1.61 -2.45
CA GLN A 92 -21.67 1.20 -3.49
C GLN A 92 -22.56 0.06 -2.99
N GLU A 93 -21.99 -0.97 -2.36
CA GLU A 93 -22.76 -2.06 -1.76
C GLU A 93 -23.70 -1.58 -0.64
N LEU A 94 -23.28 -0.61 0.17
CA LEU A 94 -24.13 -0.05 1.21
C LEU A 94 -25.29 0.77 0.62
N LEU A 95 -25.08 1.45 -0.51
CA LEU A 95 -26.13 2.13 -1.27
C LEU A 95 -27.13 1.14 -1.87
N THR A 96 -26.66 0.02 -2.44
CA THR A 96 -27.56 -1.02 -2.99
C THR A 96 -28.42 -1.66 -1.90
N HIS A 97 -27.92 -1.72 -0.67
CA HIS A 97 -28.67 -2.20 0.50
C HIS A 97 -29.47 -1.12 1.24
N ASN A 98 -29.63 0.07 0.65
CA ASN A 98 -30.37 1.20 1.23
C ASN A 98 -29.86 1.63 2.62
N LYS A 99 -28.54 1.64 2.81
CA LYS A 99 -27.86 2.11 4.03
C LYS A 99 -27.09 3.41 3.75
N PRO A 100 -27.74 4.52 3.37
CA PRO A 100 -27.07 5.73 2.87
C PRO A 100 -26.16 6.38 3.92
N LYS A 101 -26.57 6.43 5.18
CA LYS A 101 -25.71 6.93 6.28
C LYS A 101 -24.42 6.12 6.43
N LYS A 102 -24.48 4.81 6.14
CA LYS A 102 -23.30 3.93 6.13
C LYS A 102 -22.52 4.02 4.83
N ALA A 103 -23.12 4.44 3.73
CA ALA A 103 -22.33 4.72 2.52
C ALA A 103 -21.54 6.02 2.71
N GLU A 104 -22.18 7.05 3.29
CA GLU A 104 -21.61 8.39 3.48
C GLU A 104 -20.33 8.37 4.30
N ALA A 105 -20.29 7.80 5.52
CA ALA A 105 -19.02 7.78 6.26
C ALA A 105 -17.96 6.81 5.67
N THR A 106 -18.33 5.92 4.74
CA THR A 106 -17.39 5.02 4.05
C THR A 106 -16.69 5.83 2.97
N LEU A 107 -17.46 6.69 2.29
CA LEU A 107 -16.94 7.67 1.35
C LEU A 107 -16.11 8.76 2.05
N GLU A 108 -16.51 9.21 3.25
CA GLU A 108 -15.69 10.14 4.05
C GLU A 108 -14.33 9.50 4.43
N ASP A 109 -14.32 8.22 4.82
CA ASP A 109 -13.09 7.48 5.07
C ASP A 109 -12.23 7.35 3.79
N ALA A 110 -12.85 7.12 2.63
CA ALA A 110 -12.17 7.06 1.34
C ALA A 110 -11.56 8.43 0.95
N GLU A 111 -12.31 9.51 1.12
CA GLU A 111 -11.87 10.89 0.87
C GLU A 111 -10.70 11.27 1.77
N ALA A 112 -10.80 11.00 3.08
CA ALA A 112 -9.73 11.28 4.03
C ALA A 112 -8.42 10.54 3.69
N ARG A 113 -8.52 9.33 3.13
CA ARG A 113 -7.36 8.58 2.61
C ARG A 113 -6.77 9.30 1.40
N VAL A 114 -7.57 9.67 0.41
CA VAL A 114 -7.10 10.38 -0.80
C VAL A 114 -6.47 11.74 -0.45
N GLU A 115 -7.10 12.53 0.42
CA GLU A 115 -6.52 13.80 0.88
C GLU A 115 -5.18 13.61 1.60
N PHE A 116 -5.08 12.59 2.46
CA PHE A 116 -3.83 12.28 3.14
C PHE A 116 -2.72 11.92 2.13
N ILE A 117 -3.07 11.17 1.08
CA ILE A 117 -2.17 10.88 -0.04
C ILE A 117 -1.69 12.19 -0.70
N SER A 118 -2.62 13.03 -1.12
CA SER A 118 -2.31 14.25 -1.87
C SER A 118 -1.50 15.28 -1.09
N LEU A 119 -1.56 15.27 0.25
CA LEU A 119 -0.94 16.32 1.08
C LEU A 119 0.32 15.89 1.85
N ARG A 120 0.50 14.60 2.14
CA ARG A 120 1.50 14.16 3.15
C ARG A 120 2.34 12.96 2.72
N MET A 121 1.95 12.25 1.67
CA MET A 121 2.52 10.94 1.41
C MET A 121 3.90 10.94 0.74
N ASP A 122 4.38 12.07 0.23
CA ASP A 122 5.64 12.12 -0.52
C ASP A 122 6.88 11.99 0.38
N VAL A 123 6.72 11.93 1.70
CA VAL A 123 7.82 12.12 2.68
C VAL A 123 8.10 10.90 3.56
N HIS A 124 7.39 9.77 3.40
CA HIS A 124 7.64 8.60 4.27
C HIS A 124 8.72 7.67 3.69
N PRO A 125 9.91 7.57 4.33
CA PRO A 125 11.07 6.87 3.76
C PRO A 125 10.89 5.36 3.58
N ILE A 126 9.85 4.74 4.16
CA ILE A 126 9.57 3.31 4.00
C ILE A 126 9.04 2.96 2.60
N ARG A 127 8.31 3.87 1.93
CA ARG A 127 7.80 3.60 0.58
C ARG A 127 8.92 3.46 -0.47
N PRO A 128 9.89 4.39 -0.53
CA PRO A 128 11.09 4.21 -1.35
C PRO A 128 11.88 2.95 -0.99
N ALA A 129 11.93 2.55 0.29
CA ALA A 129 12.58 1.31 0.70
C ALA A 129 11.91 0.08 0.07
N ARG A 130 10.58 0.03 0.16
CA ARG A 130 9.77 -1.00 -0.47
C ARG A 130 10.03 -1.03 -1.97
N GLN A 131 9.90 0.10 -2.67
CA GLN A 131 10.15 0.18 -4.11
C GLN A 131 11.53 -0.35 -4.51
N SER A 132 12.57 0.03 -3.77
CA SER A 132 13.93 -0.45 -4.02
C SER A 132 14.01 -1.98 -3.83
N LEU A 133 13.37 -2.53 -2.80
CA LEU A 133 13.33 -3.98 -2.57
C LEU A 133 12.62 -4.74 -3.70
N TRP A 134 11.54 -4.18 -4.26
CA TRP A 134 10.87 -4.75 -5.42
C TRP A 134 11.79 -4.85 -6.63
N GLN A 135 12.50 -3.76 -6.94
CA GLN A 135 13.50 -3.72 -8.01
C GLN A 135 14.59 -4.78 -7.79
N GLY A 136 15.02 -4.98 -6.54
CA GLY A 136 15.95 -6.05 -6.18
C GLY A 136 15.39 -7.45 -6.43
N ILE A 137 14.08 -7.68 -6.23
CA ILE A 137 13.42 -8.96 -6.53
C ILE A 137 13.35 -9.19 -8.05
N GLU A 138 13.01 -8.16 -8.83
CA GLU A 138 13.01 -8.23 -10.29
C GLU A 138 14.42 -8.51 -10.83
N ALA A 139 15.43 -7.83 -10.31
CA ALA A 139 16.83 -8.06 -10.63
C ALA A 139 17.27 -9.49 -10.27
N TYR A 140 16.79 -10.03 -9.15
CA TYR A 140 17.07 -11.42 -8.75
C TYR A 140 16.46 -12.42 -9.73
N ALA A 141 15.20 -12.22 -10.13
CA ALA A 141 14.52 -13.03 -11.13
C ALA A 141 15.24 -12.97 -12.50
N ALA A 142 15.76 -11.81 -12.88
CA ALA A 142 16.60 -11.62 -14.06
C ALA A 142 18.04 -12.20 -13.91
N GLY A 143 18.40 -12.71 -12.73
CA GLY A 143 19.72 -13.26 -12.44
C GLY A 143 20.84 -12.22 -12.32
N ASN A 144 20.51 -10.94 -12.17
CA ASN A 144 21.45 -9.83 -12.08
C ASN A 144 21.84 -9.55 -10.61
N SER A 145 22.80 -10.32 -10.08
CA SER A 145 23.24 -10.21 -8.69
C SER A 145 23.81 -8.84 -8.30
N ASP A 146 24.38 -8.08 -9.24
CA ASP A 146 24.90 -6.74 -8.95
C ASP A 146 23.77 -5.74 -8.74
N ALA A 147 22.73 -5.77 -9.58
CA ALA A 147 21.53 -4.96 -9.38
C ALA A 147 20.80 -5.31 -8.09
N VAL A 148 20.65 -6.60 -7.75
CA VAL A 148 20.11 -7.04 -6.45
C VAL A 148 20.83 -6.35 -5.31
N LYS A 149 22.17 -6.37 -5.31
CA LYS A 149 22.95 -5.75 -4.24
C LYS A 149 22.75 -4.23 -4.18
N ILE A 150 22.67 -3.55 -5.32
CA ILE A 150 22.42 -2.11 -5.36
C ILE A 150 21.06 -1.80 -4.73
N ASP A 151 20.02 -2.51 -5.16
CA ASP A 151 18.64 -2.26 -4.79
C ASP A 151 18.36 -2.60 -3.31
N LEU A 152 18.93 -3.70 -2.80
CA LEU A 152 18.86 -4.04 -1.37
C LEU A 152 19.58 -3.02 -0.49
N ASN A 153 20.72 -2.48 -0.94
CA ASN A 153 21.42 -1.43 -0.22
C ASN A 153 20.61 -0.12 -0.20
N GLN A 154 20.00 0.25 -1.33
CA GLN A 154 19.11 1.42 -1.39
C GLN A 154 17.92 1.24 -0.45
N ALA A 155 17.29 0.06 -0.43
CA ALA A 155 16.22 -0.25 0.52
C ALA A 155 16.67 -0.06 1.98
N GLY A 156 17.87 -0.56 2.32
CA GLY A 156 18.46 -0.39 3.66
C GLY A 156 18.75 1.07 4.03
N VAL A 157 19.20 1.89 3.09
CA VAL A 157 19.40 3.35 3.29
C VAL A 157 18.08 4.03 3.61
N TRP A 158 17.03 3.71 2.86
CA TRP A 158 15.70 4.27 3.08
C TRP A 158 15.11 3.85 4.42
N LEU A 159 15.24 2.59 4.82
CA LEU A 159 14.82 2.14 6.17
C LEU A 159 15.63 2.83 7.27
N THR A 160 16.93 3.04 7.08
CA THR A 160 17.75 3.78 8.05
C THR A 160 17.27 5.24 8.20
N ARG A 161 16.79 5.87 7.12
CA ARG A 161 16.14 7.19 7.20
C ARG A 161 14.80 7.13 7.96
N ALA A 162 14.05 6.02 7.84
CA ALA A 162 12.83 5.81 8.61
C ALA A 162 13.08 5.74 10.13
N VAL A 163 14.22 5.17 10.55
CA VAL A 163 14.64 5.13 11.97
C VAL A 163 14.88 6.53 12.55
N GLN A 164 15.22 7.52 11.72
CA GLN A 164 15.43 8.90 12.16
C GLN A 164 14.12 9.66 12.42
N THR A 165 12.96 9.05 12.17
CA THR A 165 11.64 9.63 12.46
C THR A 165 11.29 9.50 13.95
N ARG A 166 10.33 10.30 14.46
CA ARG A 166 9.97 10.34 15.91
C ARG A 166 9.09 9.19 16.40
N HIS A 167 8.75 8.20 15.58
CA HIS A 167 7.81 7.14 15.95
C HIS A 167 8.52 5.87 16.45
N GLU A 168 8.56 5.66 17.78
CA GLU A 168 9.31 4.57 18.44
C GLU A 168 9.01 3.16 17.89
N GLY A 169 7.73 2.83 17.63
CA GLY A 169 7.36 1.51 17.07
C GLY A 169 7.93 1.24 15.67
N VAL A 170 8.11 2.29 14.87
CA VAL A 170 8.64 2.21 13.50
C VAL A 170 10.14 2.01 13.51
N LYS A 171 10.82 2.64 14.48
CA LYS A 171 12.28 2.59 14.60
C LYS A 171 12.79 1.17 14.78
N ALA A 172 12.20 0.41 15.70
CA ALA A 172 12.64 -0.94 16.00
C ALA A 172 12.50 -1.87 14.78
N GLU A 173 11.33 -1.88 14.16
CA GLU A 173 11.06 -2.76 13.01
C GLU A 173 11.83 -2.32 11.76
N ALA A 174 11.95 -1.01 11.49
CA ALA A 174 12.78 -0.51 10.40
C ALA A 174 14.28 -0.80 10.59
N THR A 175 14.77 -0.77 11.83
CA THR A 175 16.16 -1.14 12.16
C THR A 175 16.40 -2.62 11.88
N ALA A 176 15.52 -3.49 12.37
CA ALA A 176 15.61 -4.93 12.15
C ALA A 176 15.58 -5.29 10.65
N LEU A 177 14.68 -4.67 9.88
CA LEU A 177 14.62 -4.87 8.43
C LEU A 177 15.88 -4.36 7.71
N ALA A 178 16.42 -3.21 8.12
CA ALA A 178 17.65 -2.68 7.55
C ALA A 178 18.86 -3.58 7.82
N GLU A 179 18.94 -4.20 9.00
CA GLU A 179 19.98 -5.18 9.34
C GLU A 179 19.86 -6.48 8.54
N GLU A 180 18.64 -6.99 8.40
CA GLU A 180 18.37 -8.19 7.60
C GLU A 180 18.72 -7.98 6.12
N LEU A 181 18.37 -6.80 5.56
CA LEU A 181 18.77 -6.40 4.20
C LEU A 181 20.28 -6.34 4.03
N ARG A 182 21.02 -5.76 4.99
CA ARG A 182 22.49 -5.69 4.94
C ARG A 182 23.12 -7.07 4.94
N THR A 183 22.65 -7.96 5.81
CA THR A 183 23.11 -9.35 5.86
C THR A 183 22.86 -10.06 4.52
N MET A 184 21.69 -9.85 3.94
CA MET A 184 21.31 -10.47 2.66
C MET A 184 22.10 -9.91 1.47
N ALA A 185 22.31 -8.59 1.41
CA ALA A 185 23.14 -7.94 0.39
C ALA A 185 24.61 -8.41 0.42
N GLY A 186 25.11 -8.83 1.59
CA GLY A 186 26.41 -9.47 1.74
C GLY A 186 26.49 -10.89 1.15
N GLY A 187 25.35 -11.61 1.13
CA GLY A 187 25.22 -12.99 0.63
C GLY A 187 24.63 -13.15 -0.77
N ALA A 188 24.19 -12.07 -1.42
CA ALA A 188 23.36 -12.04 -2.65
C ALA A 188 23.97 -12.69 -3.93
N ARG A 189 25.18 -13.26 -3.86
CA ARG A 189 25.79 -14.03 -4.96
C ARG A 189 25.18 -15.44 -5.12
N GLN A 190 24.43 -15.91 -4.13
CA GLN A 190 23.87 -17.26 -4.14
C GLN A 190 22.51 -17.27 -4.84
N LYS A 191 22.36 -18.14 -5.85
CA LYS A 191 21.06 -18.46 -6.47
C LYS A 191 20.45 -19.66 -5.73
N GLY A 192 19.13 -19.64 -5.51
CA GLY A 192 18.42 -20.76 -4.90
C GLY A 192 17.17 -20.35 -4.14
N ALA A 193 16.30 -21.33 -3.89
CA ALA A 193 15.01 -21.15 -3.22
C ALA A 193 15.14 -20.41 -1.87
N VAL A 194 16.21 -20.66 -1.11
CA VAL A 194 16.45 -20.00 0.19
C VAL A 194 16.55 -18.48 0.05
N VAL A 195 17.25 -17.97 -0.96
CA VAL A 195 17.41 -16.52 -1.18
C VAL A 195 16.10 -15.92 -1.70
N ALA A 196 15.39 -16.63 -2.58
CA ALA A 196 14.07 -16.20 -3.05
C ALA A 196 13.06 -16.06 -1.90
N THR A 197 12.99 -17.07 -1.02
CA THR A 197 12.14 -17.05 0.18
C THR A 197 12.51 -15.90 1.13
N ALA A 198 13.81 -15.64 1.33
CA ALA A 198 14.26 -14.56 2.19
C ALA A 198 13.91 -13.17 1.60
N LEU A 199 14.09 -12.98 0.29
CA LEU A 199 13.68 -11.75 -0.41
C LEU A 199 12.17 -11.53 -0.33
N GLN A 200 11.38 -12.59 -0.55
CA GLN A 200 9.93 -12.53 -0.42
C GLN A 200 9.51 -12.18 1.01
N GLY A 201 10.14 -12.79 2.03
CA GLY A 201 9.91 -12.48 3.43
C GLY A 201 10.18 -11.01 3.76
N LEU A 202 11.31 -10.46 3.30
CA LEU A 202 11.65 -9.05 3.47
C LEU A 202 10.63 -8.12 2.79
N TRP A 203 10.18 -8.48 1.59
CA TRP A 203 9.20 -7.70 0.85
C TRP A 203 7.88 -7.63 1.59
N ARG A 204 7.37 -8.79 2.02
CA ARG A 204 6.11 -8.88 2.78
C ARG A 204 6.18 -8.09 4.09
N LYS A 205 7.30 -8.18 4.83
CA LYS A 205 7.47 -7.41 6.08
C LYS A 205 7.53 -5.90 5.84
N THR A 206 8.29 -5.46 4.83
CA THR A 206 8.40 -4.03 4.47
C THR A 206 7.05 -3.47 3.99
N THR A 207 6.26 -4.28 3.29
CA THR A 207 4.89 -3.96 2.88
C THR A 207 3.96 -3.82 4.08
N ALA A 208 3.95 -4.80 4.97
CA ALA A 208 3.15 -4.73 6.21
C ALA A 208 3.50 -3.50 7.05
N LEU A 209 4.79 -3.14 7.16
CA LEU A 209 5.22 -1.92 7.84
C LEU A 209 4.72 -0.65 7.15
N THR A 210 4.77 -0.60 5.82
CA THR A 210 4.25 0.54 5.03
C THR A 210 2.74 0.71 5.20
N GLU A 211 1.99 -0.40 5.17
CA GLU A 211 0.54 -0.41 5.35
C GLU A 211 0.16 0.06 6.75
N ARG A 212 0.84 -0.46 7.78
CA ARG A 212 0.66 -0.02 9.17
C ARG A 212 0.87 1.48 9.31
N GLU A 213 1.98 2.01 8.80
CA GLU A 213 2.28 3.44 8.89
C GLU A 213 1.22 4.30 8.21
N THR A 214 0.79 3.87 7.03
CA THR A 214 -0.24 4.57 6.26
C THR A 214 -1.57 4.54 7.02
N ALA A 215 -1.96 3.40 7.58
CA ALA A 215 -3.20 3.25 8.34
C ALA A 215 -3.20 4.11 9.61
N VAL A 216 -2.11 4.09 10.40
CA VAL A 216 -1.99 4.92 11.61
C VAL A 216 -2.01 6.41 11.26
N ALA A 217 -1.33 6.81 10.18
CA ALA A 217 -1.31 8.20 9.76
C ALA A 217 -2.70 8.69 9.29
N VAL A 218 -3.46 7.85 8.59
CA VAL A 218 -4.86 8.12 8.22
C VAL A 218 -5.73 8.26 9.47
N VAL A 219 -5.63 7.35 10.44
CA VAL A 219 -6.39 7.44 11.70
C VAL A 219 -6.10 8.75 12.42
N ARG A 220 -4.84 9.17 12.49
CA ARG A 220 -4.45 10.45 13.10
C ARG A 220 -4.95 11.66 12.31
N TRP A 221 -4.90 11.59 10.98
CA TRP A 221 -5.43 12.63 10.09
C TRP A 221 -6.94 12.82 10.28
N GLN A 222 -7.69 11.71 10.33
CA GLN A 222 -9.13 11.74 10.61
C GLN A 222 -9.44 12.36 11.97
N ASN A 223 -8.67 12.02 13.02
CA ASN A 223 -8.86 12.64 14.33
C ASN A 223 -8.58 14.15 14.29
N PHE A 224 -7.50 14.55 13.62
CA PHE A 224 -7.14 15.96 13.42
C PHE A 224 -8.24 16.76 12.70
N ARG A 225 -8.88 16.18 11.67
CA ARG A 225 -10.01 16.80 10.96
C ARG A 225 -11.24 16.99 11.86
N LYS A 226 -11.48 16.06 12.79
CA LYS A 226 -12.67 16.06 13.65
C LYS A 226 -12.55 16.99 14.87
N GLN A 227 -11.35 17.23 15.41
CA GLN A 227 -11.15 18.10 16.58
C GLN A 227 -9.78 18.85 16.56
N PRO A 228 -9.74 20.18 16.38
CA PRO A 228 -8.51 20.97 16.46
C PRO A 228 -8.11 21.44 17.88
N THR A 229 -8.86 21.10 18.93
CA THR A 229 -8.62 21.62 20.29
C THR A 229 -7.73 20.70 21.15
N THR A 230 -6.99 21.33 22.05
CA THR A 230 -5.71 20.87 22.63
C THR A 230 -5.75 19.68 23.59
N ASP A 231 -6.92 19.19 24.00
CA ASP A 231 -7.04 18.13 25.02
C ASP A 231 -7.52 16.76 24.48
N ALA A 232 -7.86 16.64 23.20
CA ALA A 232 -8.45 15.43 22.61
C ALA A 232 -7.54 14.70 21.60
N LEU A 233 -6.23 14.80 21.77
CA LEU A 233 -5.26 14.15 20.88
C LEU A 233 -5.36 12.62 20.86
N PHE A 234 -6.09 12.01 21.80
CA PHE A 234 -6.34 10.56 21.81
C PHE A 234 -7.65 10.21 22.55
N ASP A 235 -8.81 10.40 21.90
CA ASP A 235 -10.02 9.76 22.40
C ASP A 235 -9.86 8.22 22.41
N ASN A 236 -10.62 7.52 23.25
CA ASN A 236 -10.50 6.06 23.37
C ASN A 236 -10.69 5.37 22.01
N ARG A 237 -11.52 5.93 21.13
CA ARG A 237 -11.78 5.41 19.78
C ARG A 237 -10.53 5.43 18.91
N THR A 238 -9.80 6.55 18.88
CA THR A 238 -8.54 6.69 18.15
C THR A 238 -7.49 5.73 18.69
N LYS A 239 -7.37 5.61 20.02
CA LYS A 239 -6.45 4.64 20.65
C LYS A 239 -6.76 3.21 20.24
N ILE A 240 -8.04 2.80 20.33
CA ILE A 240 -8.50 1.47 19.91
C ILE A 240 -8.18 1.23 18.44
N LYS A 241 -8.39 2.21 17.54
CA LYS A 241 -8.05 2.07 16.12
C LYS A 241 -6.54 1.87 15.89
N VAL A 242 -5.70 2.60 16.63
CA VAL A 242 -4.23 2.44 16.54
C VAL A 242 -3.83 1.06 17.05
N ASP A 243 -4.34 0.62 18.21
CA ASP A 243 -4.04 -0.71 18.77
C ASP A 243 -4.52 -1.84 17.85
N LEU A 244 -5.71 -1.72 17.25
CA LEU A 244 -6.18 -2.71 16.27
C LEU A 244 -5.31 -2.74 15.00
N THR A 245 -4.80 -1.58 14.57
CA THR A 245 -3.87 -1.50 13.44
C THR A 245 -2.54 -2.18 13.77
N ASP A 246 -2.03 -1.97 14.98
CA ASP A 246 -0.81 -2.60 15.49
C ASP A 246 -0.97 -4.11 15.70
N ALA A 247 -2.12 -4.54 16.21
CA ALA A 247 -2.47 -5.96 16.29
C ALA A 247 -2.48 -6.61 14.90
N ASN A 248 -3.14 -6.00 13.91
CA ASN A 248 -3.17 -6.53 12.54
C ASN A 248 -1.77 -6.61 11.90
N PHE A 249 -0.94 -5.60 12.14
CA PHE A 249 0.46 -5.58 11.71
C PHE A 249 1.24 -6.78 12.28
N HIS A 250 1.14 -7.01 13.59
CA HIS A 250 1.82 -8.13 14.23
C HIS A 250 1.26 -9.50 13.87
N LEU A 251 -0.05 -9.62 13.62
CA LEU A 251 -0.65 -10.83 13.04
C LEU A 251 -0.10 -11.12 11.64
N THR A 252 0.09 -10.09 10.83
CA THR A 252 0.69 -10.22 9.50
C THR A 252 2.15 -10.66 9.59
N TYR A 253 2.91 -10.12 10.55
CA TYR A 253 4.27 -10.58 10.82
C TYR A 253 4.32 -12.04 11.27
N ALA A 254 3.42 -12.45 12.18
CA ALA A 254 3.32 -13.84 12.62
C ALA A 254 3.06 -14.80 11.45
N GLU A 255 2.11 -14.46 10.58
CA GLU A 255 1.84 -15.20 9.35
C GLU A 255 3.07 -15.29 8.43
N ILE A 256 3.77 -14.17 8.21
CA ILE A 256 4.99 -14.16 7.38
C ILE A 256 6.06 -15.06 7.98
N PHE A 257 6.29 -14.96 9.30
CA PHE A 257 7.29 -15.77 9.97
C PHE A 257 6.95 -17.25 9.89
N GLU A 258 5.68 -17.63 10.04
CA GLU A 258 5.27 -19.02 10.03
C GLU A 258 5.28 -19.65 8.63
N PHE A 259 4.62 -18.98 7.66
CA PHE A 259 4.34 -19.56 6.35
C PHE A 259 5.29 -19.12 5.25
N THR A 260 6.05 -18.03 5.44
CA THR A 260 7.02 -17.56 4.45
C THR A 260 8.45 -17.89 4.86
N THR A 261 8.88 -17.43 6.04
CA THR A 261 10.28 -17.60 6.45
C THR A 261 10.53 -18.83 7.31
N HIS A 262 9.48 -19.53 7.73
CA HIS A 262 9.53 -20.74 8.56
C HIS A 262 10.32 -20.54 9.88
N GLU A 263 10.06 -19.41 10.54
CA GLU A 263 10.66 -18.99 11.81
C GLU A 263 9.62 -19.00 12.95
N PRO A 264 9.22 -20.18 13.47
CA PRO A 264 8.11 -20.32 14.41
C PRO A 264 8.32 -19.53 15.72
N ASN A 265 9.56 -19.42 16.20
CA ASN A 265 9.87 -18.62 17.39
C ASN A 265 9.57 -17.12 17.18
N LYS A 266 9.87 -16.59 15.98
CA LYS A 266 9.55 -15.20 15.66
C LYS A 266 8.05 -15.01 15.45
N ALA A 267 7.37 -16.02 14.90
CA ALA A 267 5.92 -16.02 14.78
C ALA A 267 5.23 -15.97 16.16
N GLN A 268 5.70 -16.75 17.14
CA GLN A 268 5.22 -16.71 18.53
C GLN A 268 5.39 -15.31 19.14
N MET A 269 6.60 -14.74 19.06
CA MET A 269 6.86 -13.38 19.56
C MET A 269 5.96 -12.32 18.90
N ALA A 270 5.68 -12.46 17.60
CA ALA A 270 4.77 -11.56 16.90
C ALA A 270 3.31 -11.74 17.36
N LEU A 271 2.85 -12.98 17.61
CA LEU A 271 1.53 -13.24 18.19
C LEU A 271 1.39 -12.63 19.60
N GLU A 272 2.42 -12.70 20.43
CA GLU A 272 2.42 -12.07 21.75
C GLU A 272 2.26 -10.54 21.66
N LYS A 273 2.97 -9.89 20.74
CA LYS A 273 2.80 -8.46 20.47
C LYS A 273 1.38 -8.15 19.99
N ALA A 274 0.82 -8.96 19.09
CA ALA A 274 -0.55 -8.79 18.63
C ALA A 274 -1.57 -8.89 19.79
N GLN A 275 -1.40 -9.88 20.67
CA GLN A 275 -2.24 -10.07 21.87
C GLN A 275 -2.14 -8.89 22.84
N MET A 276 -0.94 -8.33 23.01
CA MET A 276 -0.73 -7.14 23.85
C MET A 276 -1.56 -5.93 23.36
N HIS A 277 -1.57 -5.71 22.04
CA HIS A 277 -2.36 -4.62 21.46
C HIS A 277 -3.86 -4.88 21.52
N LEU A 278 -4.32 -6.11 21.25
CA LEU A 278 -5.73 -6.49 21.43
C LEU A 278 -6.20 -6.24 22.87
N SER A 279 -5.41 -6.63 23.87
CA SER A 279 -5.71 -6.40 25.29
C SER A 279 -5.73 -4.92 25.67
N THR A 280 -4.87 -4.12 25.05
CA THR A 280 -4.87 -2.67 25.26
C THR A 280 -6.14 -2.04 24.67
N ALA A 281 -6.54 -2.46 23.47
CA ALA A 281 -7.80 -2.04 22.86
C ALA A 281 -9.02 -2.48 23.69
N GLU A 282 -9.03 -3.72 24.19
CA GLU A 282 -10.14 -4.29 24.97
C GLU A 282 -10.40 -3.49 26.25
N LYS A 283 -9.33 -3.09 26.96
CA LYS A 283 -9.41 -2.26 28.17
C LYS A 283 -10.04 -0.89 27.93
N LEU A 284 -9.91 -0.35 26.73
CA LEU A 284 -10.48 0.94 26.33
C LEU A 284 -11.89 0.82 25.74
N ALA A 285 -12.26 -0.37 25.29
CA ALA A 285 -13.53 -0.63 24.62
C ALA A 285 -14.68 -0.86 25.60
N ASN A 286 -15.91 -0.69 25.10
CA ASN A 286 -17.13 -0.98 25.84
C ASN A 286 -18.18 -1.66 24.94
N GLY A 287 -19.24 -2.17 25.59
CA GLY A 287 -20.39 -2.76 24.92
C GLY A 287 -20.02 -3.83 23.88
N ARG A 288 -20.55 -3.69 22.67
CA ARG A 288 -20.37 -4.67 21.59
C ARG A 288 -18.93 -4.77 21.09
N VAL A 289 -18.18 -3.67 21.07
CA VAL A 289 -16.79 -3.66 20.60
C VAL A 289 -15.92 -4.49 21.55
N LYS A 290 -16.14 -4.35 22.86
CA LYS A 290 -15.42 -5.13 23.87
C LYS A 290 -15.60 -6.64 23.67
N VAL A 291 -16.83 -7.10 23.51
CA VAL A 291 -17.14 -8.54 23.29
C VAL A 291 -16.44 -9.08 22.04
N LYS A 292 -16.32 -8.27 20.98
CA LYS A 292 -15.60 -8.68 19.77
C LYS A 292 -14.09 -8.75 19.97
N LEU A 293 -13.51 -7.81 20.72
CA LEU A 293 -12.09 -7.83 21.05
C LEU A 293 -11.72 -9.04 21.92
N GLU A 294 -12.55 -9.38 22.91
CA GLU A 294 -12.40 -10.61 23.70
C GLU A 294 -12.40 -11.87 22.81
N ALA A 295 -13.27 -11.93 21.80
CA ALA A 295 -13.29 -13.03 20.84
C ALA A 295 -12.02 -13.08 19.95
N LEU A 296 -11.48 -11.93 19.54
CA LEU A 296 -10.22 -11.86 18.79
C LEU A 296 -9.04 -12.34 19.63
N GLU A 297 -8.99 -11.97 20.92
CA GLU A 297 -7.94 -12.43 21.84
C GLU A 297 -7.98 -13.94 22.02
N GLN A 298 -9.18 -14.51 22.19
CA GLN A 298 -9.35 -15.95 22.32
C GLN A 298 -8.87 -16.68 21.07
N GLU A 299 -9.25 -16.22 19.87
CA GLU A 299 -8.80 -16.85 18.63
C GLU A 299 -7.29 -16.70 18.43
N SER A 300 -6.71 -15.52 18.72
CA SER A 300 -5.25 -15.32 18.71
C SER A 300 -4.53 -16.26 19.68
N ALA A 301 -5.09 -16.49 20.87
CA ALA A 301 -4.55 -17.43 21.84
C ALA A 301 -4.63 -18.89 21.35
N LEU A 302 -5.64 -19.25 20.56
CA LEU A 302 -5.72 -20.58 19.94
C LEU A 302 -4.61 -20.78 18.90
N ILE A 303 -4.36 -19.79 18.04
CA ILE A 303 -3.26 -19.82 17.08
C ILE A 303 -1.92 -19.98 17.81
N HIS A 304 -1.69 -19.16 18.84
CA HIS A 304 -0.45 -19.22 19.62
C HIS A 304 -0.25 -20.59 20.28
N ARG A 305 -1.31 -21.18 20.86
CA ARG A 305 -1.24 -22.52 21.44
C ARG A 305 -0.99 -23.62 20.40
N ALA A 306 -1.60 -23.54 19.22
CA ALA A 306 -1.37 -24.48 18.14
C ALA A 306 0.10 -24.43 17.71
N LEU A 307 0.63 -23.23 17.47
CA LEU A 307 2.03 -23.03 17.11
C LEU A 307 3.01 -23.57 18.18
N MET A 308 2.68 -23.42 19.46
CA MET A 308 3.49 -23.95 20.58
C MET A 308 3.45 -25.48 20.71
N LYS A 309 2.32 -26.11 20.39
CA LYS A 309 2.14 -27.56 20.58
C LYS A 309 2.47 -28.39 19.35
N GLU A 310 2.06 -27.89 18.19
CA GLU A 310 2.09 -28.60 16.92
C GLU A 310 3.23 -28.12 16.02
N GLY A 311 3.90 -27.02 16.39
CA GLY A 311 5.00 -26.41 15.62
C GLY A 311 4.53 -25.60 14.41
N GLN A 312 3.23 -25.64 14.11
CA GLN A 312 2.55 -24.90 13.06
C GLN A 312 1.09 -24.69 13.45
N SER A 313 0.44 -23.70 12.86
CA SER A 313 -0.97 -23.39 12.98
C SER A 313 -1.65 -23.36 11.60
N ASP A 314 -2.94 -23.03 11.58
CA ASP A 314 -3.73 -23.00 10.34
C ASP A 314 -3.80 -21.57 9.76
N MET A 315 -3.33 -21.41 8.53
CA MET A 315 -3.38 -20.16 7.75
C MET A 315 -4.79 -19.56 7.73
N SER A 316 -5.82 -20.41 7.66
CA SER A 316 -7.23 -20.01 7.65
C SER A 316 -7.61 -19.19 8.88
N ARG A 317 -6.99 -19.49 10.03
CA ARG A 317 -7.22 -18.77 11.29
C ARG A 317 -6.62 -17.37 11.26
N TYR A 318 -5.42 -17.19 10.69
CA TYR A 318 -4.84 -15.86 10.50
C TYR A 318 -5.71 -15.00 9.57
N ILE A 319 -6.13 -15.57 8.44
CA ILE A 319 -7.00 -14.87 7.47
C ILE A 319 -8.29 -14.41 8.14
N LYS A 320 -8.96 -15.32 8.87
CA LYS A 320 -10.17 -15.00 9.61
C LYS A 320 -9.92 -13.91 10.66
N LEU A 321 -8.87 -14.05 11.47
CA LEU A 321 -8.58 -13.12 12.56
C LEU A 321 -8.30 -11.71 12.04
N LYS A 322 -7.49 -11.57 10.98
CA LYS A 322 -7.23 -10.27 10.33
C LYS A 322 -8.49 -9.67 9.71
N LYS A 323 -9.35 -10.49 9.09
CA LYS A 323 -10.65 -10.04 8.57
C LYS A 323 -11.54 -9.50 9.70
N ASP A 324 -11.61 -10.22 10.82
CA ASP A 324 -12.42 -9.82 11.98
C ASP A 324 -11.88 -8.51 12.60
N VAL A 325 -10.55 -8.33 12.67
CA VAL A 325 -9.91 -7.04 13.06
C VAL A 325 -10.32 -5.91 12.12
N HIS A 326 -10.25 -6.14 10.80
CA HIS A 326 -10.64 -5.14 9.80
C HIS A 326 -12.11 -4.74 9.92
N GLN A 327 -12.99 -5.71 10.21
CA GLN A 327 -14.41 -5.44 10.45
C GLN A 327 -14.64 -4.54 11.67
N ILE A 328 -13.91 -4.75 12.77
CA ILE A 328 -14.00 -3.86 13.95
C ILE A 328 -13.48 -2.47 13.63
N LEU A 329 -12.36 -2.35 12.90
CA LEU A 329 -11.82 -1.06 12.46
C LEU A 329 -12.86 -0.27 11.65
N GLN A 330 -13.57 -0.92 10.74
CA GLN A 330 -14.67 -0.32 9.99
C GLN A 330 -15.84 0.06 10.90
N GLU A 331 -16.23 -0.79 11.85
CA GLU A 331 -17.30 -0.47 12.81
C GLU A 331 -16.97 0.76 13.67
N LEU A 332 -15.69 0.93 14.01
CA LEU A 332 -15.18 2.11 14.71
C LEU A 332 -15.05 3.33 13.81
N SER A 333 -15.41 3.30 12.53
CA SER A 333 -15.54 4.50 11.68
C SER A 333 -16.94 5.13 11.72
N TRP A 334 -17.93 4.47 12.33
CA TRP A 334 -19.30 4.95 12.54
C TRP A 334 -19.50 5.55 13.93
#